data_AF-A0A2B9DHE4-F1
#
_entry.id   AF-A0A2B9DHE4-F1
#
_cell.length_a   1.000
_cell.length_b   1.000
_cell.length_c   1.000
_cell.angle_alpha   90.00
_cell.angle_beta   90.00
_cell.angle_gamma   90.00
#
_symmetry.space_group_name_H-M   'P 1'
#
loop_
_entity.id
_entity.type
_entity.pdbx_description
1 polymer ?
#
loop_
_entity_poly.entity_id
_entity_poly.type
_entity_poly.pdbx_seq_one_letter_code
_entity_poly.pdbx_strand_id
1 'polypeptide(L)'
;MTMDRKTVEKYFKDNKENALKKTGEILKEETTWSSFNGTVGGKNRTYGVELEEHDTPESYIEAWMKGHKRAYYSDDNPSYNKFNRSSHTVHALLQDDFLKEFIVIFLARTYFNNKKVS
;
A
#
# COMPACT_ATOMS: atom_id res chain seq x y z
N MET A 1 0.20 -18.14 -2.21
CA MET A 1 -1.10 -18.06 -2.92
C MET A 1 -0.84 -17.21 -4.15
N THR A 2 -0.99 -17.76 -5.34
CA THR A 2 -0.81 -16.99 -6.58
C THR A 2 -1.98 -16.03 -6.73
N MET A 3 -1.71 -14.74 -6.83
CA MET A 3 -2.73 -13.72 -7.03
C MET A 3 -3.12 -13.70 -8.51
N ASP A 4 -4.40 -13.91 -8.81
CA ASP A 4 -4.93 -13.74 -10.17
C ASP A 4 -5.63 -12.39 -10.32
N ARG A 5 -5.56 -11.82 -11.53
CA ARG A 5 -6.10 -10.48 -11.82
C ARG A 5 -7.61 -10.37 -11.56
N LYS A 6 -8.39 -11.41 -11.85
CA LYS A 6 -9.86 -11.36 -11.72
C LYS A 6 -10.27 -11.33 -10.25
N THR A 7 -9.66 -12.15 -9.42
CA THR A 7 -9.90 -12.17 -7.97
C THR A 7 -9.46 -10.86 -7.33
N VAL A 8 -8.30 -10.32 -7.73
CA VAL A 8 -7.81 -9.02 -7.27
C VAL A 8 -8.78 -7.89 -7.60
N GLU A 9 -9.24 -7.78 -8.85
CA GLU A 9 -10.19 -6.73 -9.25
C GLU A 9 -11.55 -6.88 -8.57
N LYS A 10 -12.05 -8.12 -8.41
CA LYS A 10 -13.30 -8.38 -7.69
C LYS A 10 -13.19 -7.96 -6.22
N TYR A 11 -12.17 -8.45 -5.51
CA TYR A 11 -11.96 -8.09 -4.11
C TYR A 11 -11.82 -6.57 -3.95
N PHE A 12 -11.03 -5.93 -4.81
CA PHE A 12 -10.84 -4.49 -4.77
C PHE A 12 -12.18 -3.75 -4.92
N LYS A 13 -13.00 -4.11 -5.92
CA LYS A 13 -14.30 -3.50 -6.16
C LYS A 13 -15.23 -3.66 -4.96
N ASP A 14 -15.32 -4.87 -4.41
CA ASP A 14 -16.26 -5.22 -3.34
C ASP A 14 -15.88 -4.56 -2.00
N ASN A 15 -14.60 -4.23 -1.79
CA ASN A 15 -14.09 -3.77 -0.49
C ASN A 15 -13.60 -2.32 -0.45
N LYS A 16 -13.50 -1.64 -1.60
CA LYS A 16 -12.92 -0.28 -1.71
C LYS A 16 -13.57 0.72 -0.74
N GLU A 17 -14.89 0.80 -0.71
CA GLU A 17 -15.59 1.78 0.13
C GLU A 17 -15.34 1.53 1.62
N ASN A 18 -15.37 0.26 2.04
CA ASN A 18 -15.08 -0.11 3.42
C ASN A 18 -13.61 0.20 3.79
N ALA A 19 -12.67 -0.04 2.88
CA ALA A 19 -11.26 0.31 3.09
C ALA A 19 -11.05 1.82 3.24
N LEU A 20 -11.73 2.65 2.45
CA LEU A 20 -11.67 4.11 2.59
C LEU A 20 -12.26 4.58 3.92
N LYS A 21 -13.42 4.04 4.30
CA LYS A 21 -14.05 4.32 5.59
C LYS A 21 -13.11 3.99 6.76
N LYS A 22 -12.56 2.77 6.77
CA LYS A 22 -11.70 2.30 7.85
C LYS A 22 -10.35 3.04 7.90
N THR A 23 -9.81 3.41 6.75
CA THR A 23 -8.65 4.31 6.67
C THR A 23 -8.96 5.64 7.36
N GLY A 24 -10.12 6.23 7.07
CA GLY A 24 -10.53 7.48 7.70
C GLY A 24 -10.76 7.37 9.21
N GLU A 25 -11.27 6.23 9.69
CA GLU A 25 -11.40 5.95 11.13
C GLU A 25 -10.03 5.89 11.84
N ILE A 26 -9.03 5.23 11.23
CA ILE A 26 -7.67 5.15 11.80
C ILE A 26 -6.97 6.50 11.77
N LEU A 27 -7.11 7.24 10.68
CA LEU A 27 -6.44 8.53 10.49
C LEU A 27 -7.20 9.70 11.13
N LYS A 28 -8.45 9.47 11.58
CA LYS A 28 -9.37 10.48 12.12
C LYS A 28 -9.63 11.63 11.14
N GLU A 29 -9.66 11.32 9.84
CA GLU A 29 -9.92 12.27 8.75
C GLU A 29 -10.72 11.60 7.62
N GLU A 30 -11.45 12.39 6.84
CA GLU A 30 -12.13 11.86 5.65
C GLU A 30 -11.09 11.38 4.63
N THR A 31 -11.18 10.12 4.23
CA THR A 31 -10.26 9.52 3.25
C THR A 31 -10.94 9.33 1.91
N THR A 32 -10.40 9.97 0.87
CA THR A 32 -10.81 9.78 -0.52
C THR A 32 -9.93 8.73 -1.19
N TRP A 33 -10.36 8.24 -2.35
CA TRP A 33 -9.51 7.37 -3.17
C TRP A 33 -8.18 8.03 -3.55
N SER A 34 -8.20 9.34 -3.85
CA SER A 34 -7.00 10.09 -4.21
C SER A 34 -6.00 10.14 -3.05
N SER A 35 -6.47 10.45 -1.84
CA SER A 35 -5.60 10.49 -0.65
C SER A 35 -5.07 9.10 -0.30
N PHE A 36 -5.90 8.06 -0.33
CA PHE A 36 -5.45 6.68 -0.13
C PHE A 36 -4.36 6.27 -1.13
N ASN A 37 -4.57 6.55 -2.42
CA ASN A 37 -3.59 6.24 -3.47
C ASN A 37 -2.27 7.02 -3.28
N GLY A 38 -2.33 8.28 -2.85
CA GLY A 38 -1.13 9.05 -2.51
C GLY A 38 -0.37 8.49 -1.28
N THR A 39 -1.11 8.00 -0.28
CA THR A 39 -0.54 7.41 0.93
C THR A 39 0.14 6.07 0.66
N VAL A 40 -0.47 5.19 -0.15
CA VAL A 40 0.03 3.83 -0.40
C VAL A 40 0.73 3.72 -1.76
N GLY A 41 0.03 4.01 -2.86
CA GLY A 41 0.54 3.83 -4.22
C GLY A 41 1.72 4.73 -4.58
N GLY A 42 1.76 5.94 -4.01
CA GLY A 42 2.85 6.89 -4.22
C GLY A 42 4.20 6.52 -3.59
N LYS A 43 4.32 5.37 -2.91
CA LYS A 43 5.49 5.02 -2.08
C LYS A 43 6.55 4.17 -2.77
N ASN A 44 6.32 3.70 -3.99
CA ASN A 44 7.30 2.87 -4.71
C ASN A 44 8.70 3.51 -4.74
N ARG A 45 8.79 4.78 -5.16
CA ARG A 45 10.07 5.53 -5.18
C ARG A 45 10.68 5.67 -3.78
N THR A 46 9.87 6.01 -2.77
CA THR A 46 10.33 6.15 -1.38
C THR A 46 10.86 4.83 -0.82
N TYR A 47 10.26 3.71 -1.23
CA TYR A 47 10.60 2.37 -0.74
C TYR A 47 11.68 1.68 -1.58
N GLY A 48 12.11 2.32 -2.69
CA GLY A 48 13.10 1.79 -3.62
C GLY A 48 12.58 0.54 -4.32
N VAL A 49 11.36 0.61 -4.86
CA VAL A 49 10.71 -0.49 -5.57
C VAL A 49 10.40 -0.06 -6.99
N GLU A 50 10.94 -0.80 -7.94
CA GLU A 50 10.67 -0.62 -9.37
C GLU A 50 9.88 -1.81 -9.88
N LEU A 51 8.73 -1.54 -10.52
CA LEU A 51 7.81 -2.59 -10.96
C LEU A 51 8.44 -3.53 -12.02
N GLU A 52 9.40 -3.02 -12.79
CA GLU A 52 10.11 -3.78 -13.82
C GLU A 52 11.05 -4.83 -13.25
N GLU A 53 11.52 -4.68 -12.00
CA GLU A 53 12.42 -5.63 -11.32
C GLU A 53 11.70 -6.89 -10.80
N HIS A 54 10.37 -6.97 -10.95
CA HIS A 54 9.56 -8.03 -10.38
C HIS A 54 8.74 -8.76 -11.44
N ASP A 55 8.94 -10.07 -11.59
CA ASP A 55 8.20 -10.90 -12.56
C ASP A 55 6.80 -11.29 -12.08
N THR A 56 6.54 -11.14 -10.78
CA THR A 56 5.27 -11.52 -10.15
C THR A 56 4.74 -10.40 -9.23
N PRO A 57 3.41 -10.28 -9.06
CA PRO A 57 2.84 -9.34 -8.10
C PRO A 57 3.32 -9.63 -6.68
N GLU A 58 3.53 -10.89 -6.30
CA GLU A 58 4.00 -11.27 -4.97
C GLU A 58 5.41 -10.73 -4.70
N SER A 59 6.32 -10.85 -5.66
CA SER A 59 7.69 -10.32 -5.53
C SER A 59 7.67 -8.80 -5.36
N TYR A 60 6.83 -8.11 -6.14
CA TYR A 60 6.64 -6.66 -6.03
C TYR A 60 6.07 -6.25 -4.66
N ILE A 61 5.06 -6.96 -4.16
CA ILE A 61 4.45 -6.70 -2.85
C ILE A 61 5.46 -6.93 -1.73
N GLU A 62 6.23 -8.01 -1.80
CA GLU A 62 7.26 -8.32 -0.80
C GLU A 62 8.33 -7.22 -0.76
N ALA A 63 8.81 -6.76 -1.92
CA ALA A 63 9.76 -5.66 -2.01
C ALA A 63 9.18 -4.36 -1.44
N TRP A 64 7.91 -4.06 -1.72
CA TRP A 64 7.19 -2.91 -1.16
C TRP A 64 7.09 -2.99 0.37
N MET A 65 6.70 -4.14 0.91
CA MET A 65 6.60 -4.34 2.36
C MET A 65 7.97 -4.25 3.05
N LYS A 66 9.03 -4.77 2.42
CA LYS A 66 10.41 -4.66 2.92
C LYS A 66 10.89 -3.21 2.88
N GLY A 67 10.61 -2.48 1.81
CA GLY A 67 10.93 -1.06 1.68
C GLY A 67 10.17 -0.19 2.69
N HIS A 68 8.90 -0.49 2.92
CA HIS A 68 8.12 0.13 3.99
C HIS A 68 8.77 -0.07 5.36
N LYS A 69 9.13 -1.31 5.72
CA LYS A 69 9.81 -1.60 7.00
C LYS A 69 11.12 -0.80 7.14
N ARG A 70 11.95 -0.77 6.09
CA ARG A 70 13.18 0.04 6.09
C ARG A 70 12.88 1.51 6.36
N ALA A 71 11.94 2.10 5.61
CA ALA A 71 11.58 3.50 5.75
C ALA A 71 11.03 3.82 7.16
N TYR A 72 10.16 2.97 7.69
CA TYR A 72 9.58 3.11 9.02
C TYR A 72 10.65 3.09 10.13
N TYR A 73 11.61 2.17 10.08
CA TYR A 73 12.67 2.08 11.09
C TYR A 73 13.83 3.06 10.87
N SER A 74 14.06 3.53 9.64
CA SER A 74 15.06 4.59 9.37
C SER A 74 14.61 5.97 9.86
N ASP A 75 13.31 6.12 10.17
CA ASP A 75 12.71 7.38 10.56
C ASP A 75 12.96 7.80 12.02
N ASP A 76 13.77 7.06 12.80
CA ASP A 76 14.11 7.31 14.22
C ASP A 76 14.92 8.60 14.49
N ASN A 77 15.02 9.54 13.54
CA ASN A 77 15.60 10.87 13.77
C ASN A 77 14.53 11.83 14.38
N PRO A 78 14.70 12.40 15.58
CA PRO A 78 13.62 12.96 16.40
C PRO A 78 13.03 14.32 15.96
N SER A 79 13.49 14.93 14.87
CA SER A 79 13.10 16.31 14.50
C SER A 79 11.75 16.46 13.78
N TYR A 80 11.13 15.37 13.32
CA TYR A 80 9.84 15.42 12.61
C TYR A 80 8.78 14.59 13.34
N ASN A 81 7.65 15.21 13.65
CA ASN A 81 6.49 14.62 14.34
C ASN A 81 6.10 13.26 13.73
N LYS A 82 6.01 12.23 14.59
CA LYS A 82 5.78 10.82 14.26
C LYS A 82 4.54 10.57 13.40
N PHE A 83 3.56 11.47 13.40
CA PHE A 83 2.32 11.36 12.62
C PHE A 83 2.33 12.08 11.27
N ASN A 84 3.33 12.95 11.00
CA ASN A 84 3.44 13.68 9.72
C ASN A 84 4.26 12.93 8.67
N ARG A 85 4.84 11.77 9.01
CA ARG A 85 5.60 10.96 8.06
C ARG A 85 4.71 9.89 7.46
N SER A 86 4.64 9.89 6.14
CA SER A 86 3.80 8.96 5.39
C SER A 86 4.11 7.47 5.64
N SER A 87 5.33 7.13 6.07
CA SER A 87 5.72 5.79 6.53
C SER A 87 4.95 5.37 7.78
N HIS A 88 4.80 6.25 8.78
CA HIS A 88 4.04 5.97 10.00
C HIS A 88 2.53 5.89 9.73
N THR A 89 2.01 6.74 8.83
CA THR A 89 0.61 6.63 8.35
C THR A 89 0.37 5.24 7.75
N VAL A 90 1.21 4.82 6.79
CA VAL A 90 1.12 3.48 6.19
C VAL A 90 1.25 2.39 7.25
N HIS A 91 2.17 2.55 8.21
CA HIS A 91 2.36 1.57 9.28
C HIS A 91 1.11 1.39 10.15
N ALA A 92 0.41 2.49 10.46
CA ALA A 92 -0.84 2.46 11.22
C ALA A 92 -1.94 1.69 10.45
N LEU A 93 -2.05 1.91 9.14
CA LEU A 93 -3.00 1.16 8.30
C LEU A 93 -2.66 -0.34 8.25
N LEU A 94 -1.36 -0.68 8.23
CA LEU A 94 -0.89 -2.07 8.22
C LEU A 94 -1.09 -2.81 9.54
N GLN A 95 -1.43 -2.12 10.64
CA GLN A 95 -1.80 -2.77 11.92
C GLN A 95 -3.21 -3.34 11.90
N ASP A 96 -4.05 -2.89 10.97
CA ASP A 96 -5.39 -3.42 10.81
C ASP A 96 -5.39 -4.55 9.76
N ASP A 97 -5.82 -5.75 10.16
CA ASP A 97 -5.73 -6.94 9.31
C ASP A 97 -6.48 -6.80 7.98
N PHE A 98 -7.66 -6.17 8.01
CA PHE A 98 -8.46 -5.93 6.80
C PHE A 98 -7.77 -4.92 5.88
N LEU A 99 -7.28 -3.80 6.41
CA LEU A 99 -6.57 -2.82 5.59
C LEU A 99 -5.24 -3.34 5.08
N LYS A 100 -4.54 -4.17 5.85
CA LYS A 100 -3.34 -4.85 5.41
C LYS A 100 -3.62 -5.76 4.21
N GLU A 101 -4.69 -6.55 4.27
CA GLU A 101 -5.14 -7.37 3.13
C GLU A 101 -5.51 -6.49 1.94
N PHE A 102 -6.29 -5.43 2.17
CA PHE A 102 -6.70 -4.52 1.11
C PHE A 102 -5.50 -3.81 0.45
N ILE A 103 -4.48 -3.41 1.22
CA ILE A 103 -3.22 -2.84 0.70
C ILE A 103 -2.49 -3.85 -0.17
N VAL A 104 -2.40 -5.11 0.26
CA VAL A 104 -1.81 -6.20 -0.54
C VAL A 104 -2.55 -6.36 -1.88
N ILE A 105 -3.89 -6.39 -1.85
CA ILE A 105 -4.73 -6.46 -3.05
C ILE A 105 -4.54 -5.22 -3.95
N PHE A 106 -4.47 -4.03 -3.35
CA PHE A 106 -4.24 -2.78 -4.08
C PHE A 106 -2.87 -2.76 -4.77
N LEU A 107 -1.82 -3.26 -4.12
CA LEU A 107 -0.49 -3.37 -4.70
C LEU A 107 -0.48 -4.39 -5.84
N ALA A 108 -1.11 -5.56 -5.67
CA ALA A 108 -1.28 -6.55 -6.74
C ALA A 108 -2.02 -5.94 -7.95
N ARG A 109 -3.08 -5.18 -7.70
CA ARG A 109 -3.84 -4.47 -8.72
C ARG A 109 -2.98 -3.45 -9.45
N THR A 110 -2.17 -2.70 -8.72
CA THR A 110 -1.20 -1.75 -9.27
C THR A 110 -0.20 -2.46 -10.17
N TYR A 111 0.31 -3.62 -9.74
CA TYR A 111 1.18 -4.46 -10.55
C TYR A 111 0.51 -4.84 -11.88
N PHE A 112 -0.68 -5.46 -11.84
CA PHE A 112 -1.38 -5.91 -13.05
C PHE A 112 -1.78 -4.79 -14.01
N ASN A 113 -2.01 -3.58 -13.51
CA ASN A 113 -2.43 -2.45 -14.34
C ASN A 113 -1.25 -1.70 -14.98
N ASN A 114 -0.04 -1.83 -14.43
CA ASN A 114 1.14 -1.09 -14.91
C ASN A 114 2.23 -1.98 -15.52
N LYS A 115 2.27 -3.28 -15.17
CA LYS A 115 3.14 -4.25 -15.85
C LYS A 115 2.67 -4.34 -17.30
N LYS A 116 3.48 -3.82 -18.23
CA LYS A 116 3.23 -4.02 -19.65
C LYS A 116 3.35 -5.51 -19.92
N VAL A 117 2.24 -6.14 -20.30
CA VAL A 117 2.28 -7.49 -20.87
C VAL A 117 2.85 -7.31 -22.27
N SER A 118 4.17 -7.45 -22.40
CA SER A 118 4.85 -7.66 -23.68
C SER A 118 4.44 -8.97 -24.30
#